data_AF-A0A7H0HA94-F1
#
_entry.id   AF-A0A7H0HA94-F1
#
_cell.length_a   1.000
_cell.length_b   1.000
_cell.length_c   1.000
_cell.angle_alpha   90.00
_cell.angle_beta   90.00
_cell.angle_gamma   90.00
#
_symmetry.space_group_name_H-M   'P 1'
#
loop_
_entity.id
_entity.type
_entity.pdbx_description
1 polymer ?
#
loop_
_entity_poly.entity_id
_entity_poly.type
_entity_poly.pdbx_seq_one_letter_code
_entity_poly.pdbx_strand_id
1 'polypeptide(L)' 'MTVIDLRPLRHVEVEQEEASGRRLTVRHLVRGHWTQQAHGPGRLLRRLQWVAPYIKGPSGAPLKTSTARVMVWRRA' A
#
# COMPACT_ATOMS: atom_id res chain seq x y z
N MET A 1 -18.23 -23.83 4.64
CA MET A 1 -17.32 -22.75 5.06
C MET A 1 -16.24 -22.64 3.99
N THR A 2 -16.11 -21.49 3.31
CA THR A 2 -15.12 -21.31 2.24
C THR A 2 -13.91 -20.57 2.79
N VAL A 3 -12.77 -21.24 2.87
CA VAL A 3 -11.50 -20.63 3.24
C VAL A 3 -10.86 -20.05 1.99
N ILE A 4 -10.51 -18.77 2.02
CA ILE A 4 -9.81 -18.09 0.92
C ILE A 4 -8.44 -17.70 1.44
N ASP A 5 -7.39 -18.34 0.94
CA ASP A 5 -6.01 -17.97 1.26
C ASP A 5 -5.59 -16.74 0.46
N LEU A 6 -5.33 -15.65 1.17
CA LEU A 6 -4.80 -14.42 0.58
C LEU A 6 -3.31 -14.34 0.83
N ARG A 7 -2.53 -13.99 -0.20
CA ARG A 7 -1.13 -13.62 -0.01
C ARG A 7 -1.07 -12.37 0.88
N PRO A 8 -0.21 -12.35 1.91
CA PRO A 8 -0.02 -11.16 2.73
C PRO A 8 0.42 -10.00 1.86
N LEU A 9 -0.27 -8.86 1.97
CA LEU A 9 0.13 -7.62 1.31
C LEU A 9 1.34 -7.04 2.03
N ARG A 10 2.29 -6.49 1.26
CA ARG A 10 3.45 -5.78 1.83
C ARG A 10 2.97 -4.67 2.75
N HIS A 11 3.57 -4.55 3.93
CA HIS A 11 3.37 -3.43 4.84
C HIS A 11 4.52 -2.45 4.70
N VAL A 12 4.20 -1.16 4.62
CA VAL A 12 5.16 -0.07 4.67
C VAL A 12 4.83 0.76 5.89
N GLU A 13 5.64 0.59 6.93
CA GLU A 13 5.56 1.41 8.13
C GLU A 13 5.97 2.84 7.76
N VAL A 14 5.15 3.78 8.21
CA VAL A 14 5.43 5.20 8.05
C VAL A 14 5.44 5.78 9.44
N GLU A 15 6.65 6.06 9.93
CA GLU A 15 6.84 6.89 11.12
C GLU A 15 6.29 8.28 10.85
N GLN A 16 5.70 8.89 11.87
CA GLN A 16 5.03 10.16 11.72
C GLN A 16 6.07 11.27 11.60
N GLU A 17 6.29 11.80 10.40
CA GLU A 17 7.02 13.05 10.24
C GLU A 17 6.15 14.21 10.71
N GLU A 18 6.59 14.89 11.79
CA GLU A 18 5.93 16.10 12.30
C GLU A 18 5.92 17.26 11.28
N ALA A 19 6.78 17.20 10.26
CA ALA A 19 7.00 18.25 9.27
C ALA A 19 5.74 18.66 8.48
N SER A 20 4.77 17.76 8.29
CA SER A 20 3.55 18.06 7.53
C SER A 20 2.37 18.50 8.42
N GLY A 21 2.48 18.43 9.75
CA GLY A 21 1.38 18.64 10.70
C GLY A 21 0.19 17.66 10.59
N ARG A 22 0.15 16.83 9.53
CA ARG A 22 -0.97 15.94 9.22
C ARG A 22 -0.63 14.52 9.64
N ARG A 23 -1.07 14.14 10.84
CA ARG A 23 -0.87 12.80 11.41
C ARG A 23 -1.78 11.76 10.76
N LEU A 24 -1.19 10.73 10.18
CA LEU A 24 -1.94 9.54 9.76
C LEU A 24 -2.40 8.76 10.99
N THR A 25 -3.70 8.56 11.16
CA THR A 25 -4.29 7.80 12.28
C THR A 25 -4.79 6.42 11.89
N VAL A 26 -4.72 6.08 10.61
CA VAL A 26 -5.22 4.82 10.05
C VAL A 26 -4.23 4.23 9.06
N ARG A 27 -4.27 2.90 8.90
CA ARG A 27 -3.65 2.20 7.78
C ARG A 27 -4.60 2.16 6.58
N HIS A 28 -4.10 2.25 5.36
CA HIS A 28 -4.92 2.11 4.15
C HIS A 28 -4.18 1.39 3.03
N LEU A 29 -4.95 0.71 2.17
CA LEU A 29 -4.43 0.05 0.99
C LEU A 29 -4.05 1.08 -0.09
N VAL A 30 -2.79 1.06 -0.51
CA VAL A 30 -2.31 1.71 -1.72
C VAL A 30 -2.41 0.69 -2.86
N ARG A 31 -3.16 1.05 -3.92
CA ARG A 31 -3.30 0.20 -5.11
C ARG A 31 -1.98 0.12 -5.88
N GLY A 32 -1.78 -0.99 -6.57
CA GLY A 32 -0.64 -1.15 -7.46
C GLY A 32 -0.68 -0.09 -8.57
N HIS A 33 0.47 0.48 -8.88
CA HIS A 33 0.58 1.56 -9.86
C HIS A 33 1.95 1.56 -10.54
N TRP A 34 2.00 2.13 -11.73
CA TRP A 34 3.24 2.46 -12.42
C TRP A 34 3.81 3.76 -11.86
N THR A 35 5.13 3.80 -11.68
CA THR A 35 5.85 5.01 -11.28
C THR A 35 7.11 5.19 -12.12
N GLN A 36 7.52 6.45 -12.31
CA GLN A 36 8.83 6.81 -12.87
C GLN A 36 9.85 6.92 -11.73
N GLN A 37 10.35 5.77 -11.27
CA GLN A 37 11.19 5.67 -10.09
C GLN A 37 12.55 6.32 -10.33
N ALA A 38 12.92 7.25 -9.44
CA ALA A 38 14.23 7.88 -9.43
C ALA A 38 15.32 6.85 -9.10
N HIS A 39 16.42 6.85 -9.85
CA HIS A 39 17.55 5.94 -9.66
C HIS A 39 18.86 6.54 -10.22
N GLY A 40 19.96 5.79 -10.09
CA GLY A 40 21.29 6.22 -10.51
C GLY A 40 21.93 7.26 -9.58
N PRO A 41 23.14 7.75 -9.93
CA PRO A 41 23.83 8.77 -9.15
C PRO A 41 22.95 10.01 -8.96
N GLY A 42 22.81 10.47 -7.71
CA GLY A 42 21.98 11.62 -7.37
C GLY A 42 20.48 11.47 -7.66
N ARG A 43 19.98 10.26 -7.95
CA ARG A 43 18.58 10.01 -8.35
C ARG A 43 18.16 10.76 -9.64
N LEU A 44 19.12 11.06 -10.52
CA LEU A 44 18.90 11.84 -11.73
C LEU A 44 18.22 11.05 -12.86
N LEU A 45 18.30 9.72 -12.85
CA LEU A 45 17.71 8.87 -13.88
C LEU A 45 16.31 8.40 -13.49
N ARG A 46 15.45 8.12 -14.48
CA ARG A 46 14.08 7.61 -14.29
C ARG A 46 13.91 6.28 -14.97
N ARG A 47 13.26 5.35 -14.27
CA ARG A 47 12.84 4.06 -14.83
C ARG A 47 11.35 3.87 -14.61
N LEU A 48 10.65 3.33 -15.60
CA LEU A 48 9.28 2.89 -15.43
C LEU A 48 9.28 1.61 -14.57
N GLN A 49 8.60 1.65 -13.43
CA GLN A 49 8.54 0.52 -12.50
C GLN A 49 7.12 0.32 -11.98
N TRP A 50 6.69 -0.94 -11.94
CA TRP A 50 5.45 -1.31 -11.25
C TRP A 50 5.70 -1.43 -9.75
N VAL A 51 4.86 -0.76 -8.96
CA VAL A 51 4.81 -0.92 -7.50
C VAL A 51 3.61 -1.80 -7.17
N ALA A 52 3.89 -2.97 -6.60
CA ALA A 52 2.85 -3.88 -6.10
C ALA A 52 2.02 -3.20 -5.00
N PRO A 53 0.72 -3.53 -4.84
CA PRO A 53 -0.12 -2.96 -3.79
C PRO A 53 0.46 -3.23 -2.40
N TYR A 54 0.30 -2.27 -1.49
CA TYR A 54 0.83 -2.33 -0.14
C TYR A 54 -0.04 -1.55 0.85
N ILE A 55 0.10 -1.84 2.14
CA ILE A 55 -0.57 -1.11 3.22
C ILE A 55 0.36 0.00 3.72
N LYS A 56 -0.15 1.24 3.77
CA LYS A 56 0.56 2.42 4.27
C LYS A 56 -0.09 2.92 5.56
N GLY A 57 0.72 3.29 6.55
CA GLY A 57 0.30 3.96 7.77
C GLY A 57 1.12 3.52 8.98
N PRO A 58 0.86 4.11 10.16
CA PRO A 58 1.56 3.72 11.38
C PRO A 58 1.29 2.26 11.75
N SER A 59 2.29 1.62 12.35
CA SER A 59 2.14 0.28 12.92
C SER A 59 1.05 0.29 14.01
N GLY A 60 0.27 -0.79 14.12
CA GLY A 60 -0.82 -0.92 15.09
C GLY A 60 -2.08 -0.08 14.84
N ALA A 61 -2.07 0.94 13.97
CA ALA A 61 -3.25 1.74 13.68
C ALA A 61 -4.39 0.91 13.01
N PRO A 62 -5.67 1.26 13.16
CA PRO A 62 -6.76 0.52 12.53
C PRO A 62 -6.65 0.56 11.00
N LEU A 63 -6.93 -0.56 10.34
CA LEU A 63 -6.97 -0.65 8.88
C LEU A 63 -8.30 -0.09 8.36
N LYS A 64 -8.23 0.84 7.41
CA LYS A 64 -9.40 1.38 6.73
C LYS A 64 -9.97 0.33 5.77
N THR A 65 -10.93 -0.45 6.26
CA THR A 65 -11.53 -1.59 5.56
C THR A 65 -12.38 -1.19 4.34
N SER A 66 -12.83 0.06 4.25
CA SER A 66 -13.68 0.56 3.15
C SER A 66 -13.04 0.47 1.77
N THR A 67 -11.71 0.31 1.67
CA THR A 67 -10.97 0.37 0.40
C THR A 67 -10.70 -1.01 -0.21
N ALA A 68 -10.75 -2.08 0.58
CA ALA A 68 -10.44 -3.43 0.13
C ALA A 68 -11.69 -4.15 -0.40
N ARG A 69 -12.07 -3.86 -1.65
CA ARG A 69 -13.15 -4.60 -2.33
C ARG A 69 -12.56 -5.86 -2.96
N VAL A 70 -12.98 -7.03 -2.49
CA VAL A 70 -12.64 -8.31 -3.11
C VAL A 70 -13.78 -8.70 -4.06
N MET A 71 -13.48 -8.88 -5.35
CA MET A 71 -14.42 -9.51 -6.27
C MET A 71 -14.25 -11.02 -6.16
N VAL A 72 -15.26 -11.71 -5.65
CA VAL A 72 -15.28 -13.17 -5.56
C VAL A 72 -16.14 -13.67 -6.70
N TRP A 73 -15.55 -14.45 -7.61
CA TRP A 73 -16.35 -15.20 -8.57
C TRP A 73 -16.97 -16.40 -7.86
N ARG A 74 -18.29 -16.50 -7.89
CA ARG A 74 -19.02 -17.66 -7.36
C ARG A 74 -19.43 -18.51 -8.55
N ARG A 75 -19.09 -19.80 -8.53
CA ARG A 75 -19.73 -20.77 -9.43
C ARG A 75 -21.17 -20.97 -8.97
N ALA A 76 -22.09 -20.91 -9.92
CA ALA A 76 -23.49 -21.31 -9.74
C ALA A 76 -23.57 -22.83 -9.60
#